data_AF-A0A832SJ11-F1
#
_entry.id   AF-A0A832SJ11-F1
#
_cell.length_a   1.000
_cell.length_b   1.000
_cell.length_c   1.000
_cell.angle_alpha   90.00
_cell.angle_beta   90.00
_cell.angle_gamma   90.00
#
_symmetry.space_group_name_H-M   'P 1'
#
loop_
_entity.id
_entity.type
_entity.pdbx_description
1 polymer ?
#
loop_
_entity_poly.entity_id
_entity_poly.type
_entity_poly.pdbx_seq_one_letter_code
_entity_poly.pdbx_strand_id
1 'polypeptide(L)'
;MAKEAETETKEAGKKGFNIQEKVRKLGDDVDSLAKKTGDEASKLGKSINGEIKSLSGEIKSIDVKDEVKSITGKVEKLVDTTGESAKKLASDIKADIKKLMDKI
;
A
#
# COMPACT_ATOMS: atom_id res chain seq x y z
N MET A 1 62.67 -19.69 -6.88
CA MET A 1 61.90 -18.91 -7.89
C MET A 1 60.53 -19.55 -8.04
N ALA A 2 59.50 -18.70 -8.01
CA ALA A 2 58.12 -18.91 -8.49
C ALA A 2 57.25 -19.92 -7.69
N LYS A 3 55.98 -19.64 -7.36
CA LYS A 3 55.10 -18.50 -7.61
C LYS A 3 53.95 -18.65 -6.60
N GLU A 4 53.76 -17.68 -5.72
CA GLU A 4 52.48 -17.50 -5.02
C GLU A 4 51.50 -16.97 -6.09
N ALA A 5 50.49 -17.76 -6.42
CA ALA A 5 49.39 -17.33 -7.27
C ALA A 5 48.23 -16.95 -6.34
N GLU A 6 48.14 -15.65 -6.13
CA GLU A 6 47.14 -14.92 -5.38
C GLU A 6 45.72 -15.37 -5.78
N THR A 7 44.95 -15.72 -4.77
CA THR A 7 43.50 -15.89 -4.86
C THR A 7 42.87 -14.51 -5.06
N GLU A 8 42.66 -14.12 -6.33
CA GLU A 8 41.79 -12.99 -6.65
C GLU A 8 40.32 -13.43 -6.65
N THR A 9 39.68 -13.03 -5.56
CA THR A 9 38.29 -13.20 -5.17
C THR A 9 37.32 -12.66 -6.25
N LYS A 10 36.70 -13.55 -7.02
CA LYS A 10 35.48 -13.27 -7.79
C LYS A 10 34.24 -13.20 -6.87
N GLU A 11 34.15 -12.19 -6.01
CA GLU A 11 32.95 -11.96 -5.18
C GLU A 11 32.11 -10.73 -5.56
N ALA A 12 32.63 -9.83 -6.40
CA ALA A 12 31.93 -8.58 -6.74
C ALA A 12 30.64 -8.80 -7.58
N GLY A 13 30.55 -9.88 -8.37
CA GLY A 13 29.41 -10.13 -9.26
C GLY A 13 28.13 -10.67 -8.57
N LYS A 14 28.25 -11.29 -7.39
CA LYS A 14 27.10 -11.89 -6.68
C LYS A 14 26.36 -10.91 -5.75
N LYS A 15 27.05 -9.88 -5.25
CA LYS A 15 26.48 -8.92 -4.28
C LYS A 15 25.54 -7.89 -4.95
N GLY A 16 25.88 -7.38 -6.13
CA GLY A 16 25.04 -6.41 -6.87
C GLY A 16 23.69 -6.99 -7.30
N PHE A 17 23.69 -8.23 -7.80
CA PHE A 17 22.47 -8.93 -8.21
C PHE A 17 21.49 -9.13 -7.03
N ASN A 18 22.03 -9.45 -5.85
CA ASN A 18 21.25 -9.68 -4.64
C ASN A 18 20.60 -8.41 -4.08
N ILE A 19 21.24 -7.24 -4.25
CA ILE A 19 20.70 -5.96 -3.78
C ILE A 19 19.62 -5.46 -4.74
N GLN A 20 19.88 -5.53 -6.04
CA GLN A 20 18.92 -5.13 -7.08
C GLN A 20 17.61 -5.95 -7.00
N GLU A 21 17.71 -7.25 -6.76
CA GLU A 21 16.52 -8.11 -6.58
C GLU A 21 15.74 -7.75 -5.31
N LYS A 22 16.43 -7.49 -4.19
CA LYS A 22 15.80 -7.07 -2.94
C LYS A 22 15.09 -5.72 -3.06
N VAL A 23 15.71 -4.76 -3.74
CA VAL A 23 15.14 -3.42 -3.99
C VAL A 23 13.90 -3.51 -4.87
N ARG A 24 13.94 -4.34 -5.92
CA ARG A 24 12.77 -4.60 -6.77
C ARG A 24 11.63 -5.24 -5.97
N LYS A 25 11.94 -6.28 -5.19
CA LYS A 25 10.96 -6.94 -4.31
C LYS A 25 10.35 -5.97 -3.30
N LEU A 26 11.15 -5.08 -2.72
CA LEU A 26 10.65 -4.05 -1.81
C LEU A 26 9.64 -3.13 -2.51
N GLY A 27 9.89 -2.74 -3.76
CA GLY A 27 8.93 -1.99 -4.56
C GLY A 27 7.61 -2.75 -4.78
N ASP A 28 7.68 -4.05 -5.09
CA ASP A 28 6.51 -4.90 -5.27
C ASP A 28 5.73 -5.09 -3.95
N ASP A 29 6.45 -5.23 -2.82
CA ASP A 29 5.85 -5.34 -1.49
C ASP A 29 5.10 -4.04 -1.11
N VAL A 30 5.64 -2.87 -1.48
CA VAL A 30 4.99 -1.56 -1.28
C VAL A 30 3.70 -1.43 -2.11
N ASP A 31 3.70 -1.86 -3.38
CA ASP A 31 2.47 -1.92 -4.18
C ASP A 31 1.42 -2.83 -3.53
N SER A 32 1.87 -4.01 -3.09
CA SER A 32 1.01 -5.01 -2.46
C SER A 32 0.38 -4.46 -1.18
N LEU A 33 1.15 -3.73 -0.36
CA LEU A 33 0.66 -3.04 0.82
C LEU A 33 -0.43 -2.02 0.45
N ALA A 34 -0.18 -1.12 -0.51
CA ALA A 34 -1.17 -0.11 -0.89
C ALA A 34 -2.46 -0.72 -1.45
N LYS A 35 -2.34 -1.79 -2.25
CA LYS A 35 -3.51 -2.51 -2.77
C LYS A 35 -4.31 -3.13 -1.62
N LYS A 36 -3.65 -3.86 -0.71
CA LYS A 36 -4.31 -4.47 0.45
C LYS A 36 -4.97 -3.44 1.36
N THR A 37 -4.32 -2.31 1.62
CA THR A 37 -4.91 -1.21 2.39
C THR A 37 -6.20 -0.69 1.75
N GLY A 38 -6.22 -0.47 0.43
CA GLY A 38 -7.43 -0.07 -0.28
C GLY A 38 -8.53 -1.14 -0.26
N ASP A 39 -8.17 -2.42 -0.46
CA ASP A 39 -9.10 -3.55 -0.43
C ASP A 39 -9.71 -3.74 0.98
N GLU A 40 -8.91 -3.65 2.04
CA GLU A 40 -9.38 -3.74 3.43
C GLU A 40 -10.26 -2.55 3.80
N ALA A 41 -9.88 -1.33 3.41
CA ALA A 41 -10.73 -0.15 3.58
C ALA A 41 -12.08 -0.35 2.89
N SER A 42 -12.11 -0.87 1.66
CA SER A 42 -13.35 -1.13 0.92
C SER A 42 -14.22 -2.19 1.60
N LYS A 43 -13.62 -3.28 2.11
CA LYS A 43 -14.33 -4.32 2.85
C LYS A 43 -14.97 -3.76 4.13
N LEU A 44 -14.21 -3.02 4.92
CA LEU A 44 -14.71 -2.38 6.14
C LEU A 44 -15.81 -1.36 5.82
N GLY A 45 -15.60 -0.52 4.80
CA GLY A 45 -16.59 0.43 4.32
C GLY A 45 -17.92 -0.22 3.93
N LYS A 46 -17.88 -1.36 3.22
CA LYS A 46 -19.08 -2.12 2.87
C LYS A 46 -19.79 -2.69 4.10
N SER A 47 -19.05 -3.22 5.08
CA SER A 47 -19.62 -3.72 6.34
C SER A 47 -20.34 -2.60 7.08
N ILE A 48 -19.63 -1.50 7.32
CA ILE A 48 -20.16 -0.32 8.03
C ILE A 48 -21.39 0.23 7.29
N ASN A 49 -21.34 0.34 5.97
CA ASN A 49 -22.48 0.84 5.20
C ASN A 49 -23.69 -0.12 5.24
N GLY A 50 -23.44 -1.43 5.36
CA GLY A 50 -24.49 -2.42 5.64
C GLY A 50 -25.15 -2.18 7.01
N GLU A 51 -24.35 -1.98 8.05
CA GLU A 51 -24.84 -1.68 9.39
C GLU A 51 -25.63 -0.36 9.44
N ILE A 52 -25.12 0.69 8.80
CA ILE A 52 -25.80 1.98 8.68
C ILE A 52 -27.15 1.83 7.98
N LYS A 53 -27.23 1.04 6.90
CA LYS A 53 -28.50 0.77 6.20
C LYS A 53 -29.50 0.03 7.08
N SER A 54 -29.04 -0.96 7.86
CA SER A 54 -29.90 -1.67 8.82
C SER A 54 -30.49 -0.70 9.84
N LEU A 55 -29.65 0.15 10.45
CA LEU A 55 -30.09 1.19 11.38
C LEU A 55 -31.08 2.16 10.72
N SER A 56 -30.81 2.58 9.48
CA SER A 56 -31.70 3.47 8.72
C SER A 56 -33.08 2.86 8.46
N GLY A 57 -33.19 1.53 8.39
CA GLY A 57 -34.45 0.82 8.22
C GLY A 57 -35.34 0.88 9.47
N GLU A 58 -34.73 1.01 10.64
CA GLU A 58 -35.43 1.05 11.94
C GLU A 58 -35.83 2.48 12.35
N ILE A 59 -35.17 3.49 11.79
CA ILE A 59 -35.44 4.91 12.07
C ILE A 59 -36.72 5.36 11.38
N LYS A 60 -37.65 5.95 12.15
CA LYS A 60 -38.89 6.57 11.63
C LYS A 60 -38.77 8.07 11.36
N SER A 61 -37.87 8.76 12.06
CA SER A 61 -37.69 10.22 11.93
C SER A 61 -36.97 10.58 10.63
N ILE A 62 -37.48 11.58 9.90
CA ILE A 62 -36.95 12.00 8.61
C ILE A 62 -35.59 12.71 8.78
N ASP A 63 -35.49 13.65 9.73
CA ASP A 63 -34.23 14.36 10.02
C ASP A 63 -33.08 13.40 10.30
N VAL A 64 -33.33 12.38 11.12
CA VAL A 64 -32.33 11.36 11.47
C VAL A 64 -31.97 10.50 10.26
N LYS A 65 -32.90 10.23 9.33
CA LYS A 65 -32.58 9.50 8.08
C LYS A 65 -31.63 10.28 7.18
N ASP A 66 -31.78 11.60 7.08
CA ASP A 66 -30.89 12.42 6.25
C ASP A 66 -29.50 12.57 6.89
N GLU A 67 -29.42 12.65 8.22
CA GLU A 67 -28.14 12.54 8.94
C GLU A 67 -27.44 11.20 8.66
N VAL A 68 -28.19 10.10 8.70
CA VAL A 68 -27.67 8.76 8.40
C VAL A 68 -27.12 8.66 6.97
N LYS A 69 -27.83 9.20 5.96
CA LYS A 69 -27.30 9.28 4.59
C LYS A 69 -26.02 10.11 4.51
N SER A 70 -25.94 11.21 5.26
CA SER A 70 -24.73 12.03 5.33
C SER A 70 -23.56 11.22 5.91
N ILE A 71 -23.80 10.41 6.94
CA ILE A 71 -22.79 9.51 7.52
C ILE A 71 -22.35 8.45 6.50
N THR A 72 -23.28 7.82 5.78
CA THR A 72 -22.96 6.89 4.68
C THR A 72 -22.00 7.54 3.67
N GLY A 73 -22.31 8.74 3.17
CA GLY A 73 -21.45 9.43 2.22
C GLY A 73 -20.07 9.78 2.78
N LYS A 74 -19.98 10.10 4.08
CA LYS A 74 -18.69 10.32 4.75
C LYS A 74 -17.86 9.04 4.87
N VAL A 75 -18.50 7.90 5.13
CA VAL A 75 -17.84 6.58 5.16
C VAL A 75 -17.30 6.22 3.78
N GLU A 76 -18.10 6.39 2.73
CA GLU A 76 -17.65 6.17 1.35
C GLU A 76 -16.43 7.05 1.01
N LYS A 77 -16.50 8.34 1.32
CA LYS A 77 -15.37 9.27 1.13
C LYS A 77 -14.12 8.85 1.92
N LEU A 78 -14.27 8.36 3.15
CA LEU A 78 -13.16 7.87 3.96
C LEU A 78 -12.46 6.68 3.29
N VAL A 79 -13.23 5.74 2.75
CA VAL A 79 -12.71 4.57 2.02
C VAL A 79 -11.94 4.99 0.78
N ASP A 80 -12.55 5.85 -0.06
CA ASP A 80 -11.92 6.32 -1.29
C ASP A 80 -10.62 7.08 -0.99
N THR A 81 -10.66 7.99 -0.01
CA THR A 81 -9.48 8.76 0.42
C THR A 81 -8.38 7.85 0.95
N THR A 82 -8.73 6.80 1.71
CA THR A 82 -7.75 5.84 2.24
C THR A 82 -7.08 5.07 1.11
N GLY A 83 -7.86 4.56 0.15
CA GLY A 83 -7.33 3.81 -0.99
C GLY A 83 -6.47 4.69 -1.91
N GLU A 84 -6.90 5.93 -2.18
CA GLU A 84 -6.13 6.87 -3.00
C GLU A 84 -4.85 7.32 -2.32
N SER A 85 -4.92 7.65 -1.02
CA SER A 85 -3.75 8.05 -0.22
C SER A 85 -2.72 6.92 -0.12
N ALA A 86 -3.17 5.68 0.04
CA ALA A 86 -2.28 4.51 0.06
C ALA A 86 -1.54 4.36 -1.28
N LYS A 87 -2.24 4.50 -2.42
CA LYS A 87 -1.62 4.44 -3.75
C LYS A 87 -0.61 5.57 -3.98
N LYS A 88 -0.96 6.78 -3.58
CA LYS A 88 -0.08 7.95 -3.69
C LYS A 88 1.19 7.74 -2.87
N LEU A 89 1.04 7.37 -1.59
CA LEU A 89 2.18 7.14 -0.70
C LEU A 89 3.07 5.98 -1.20
N ALA A 90 2.49 4.89 -1.71
CA ALA A 90 3.27 3.82 -2.33
C ALA A 90 4.06 4.28 -3.56
N SER A 91 3.47 5.16 -4.38
CA SER A 91 4.15 5.73 -5.55
C SER A 91 5.34 6.61 -5.14
N ASP A 92 5.17 7.43 -4.09
CA ASP A 92 6.23 8.27 -3.53
C ASP A 92 7.37 7.40 -2.95
N ILE A 93 7.03 6.39 -2.14
CA ILE A 93 8.02 5.45 -1.57
C ILE A 93 8.77 4.73 -2.70
N LYS A 94 8.08 4.28 -3.75
CA LYS A 94 8.72 3.65 -4.91
C LYS A 94 9.67 4.57 -5.65
N ALA A 95 9.31 5.84 -5.82
CA ALA A 95 10.18 6.82 -6.44
C ALA A 95 11.48 6.97 -5.61
N ASP A 96 11.37 6.98 -4.28
CA ASP A 96 12.54 7.05 -3.41
C ASP A 96 13.37 5.76 -3.42
N ILE A 97 12.74 4.58 -3.46
CA ILE A 97 13.42 3.30 -3.67
C ILE A 97 14.22 3.31 -4.99
N LYS A 98 13.64 3.86 -6.07
CA LYS A 98 14.33 4.00 -7.35
C LYS A 98 15.53 4.93 -7.25
N LYS A 99 15.39 6.09 -6.60
CA LYS A 99 16.52 7.01 -6.35
C LYS A 99 17.64 6.36 -5.53
N LEU A 100 17.31 5.45 -4.61
CA LEU A 100 18.30 4.67 -3.88
C LEU A 100 19.01 3.68 -4.81
N MET A 101 18.27 3.02 -5.71
CA MET A 101 18.84 2.13 -6.71
C MET A 101 19.81 2.83 -7.66
N ASP A 102 19.50 4.05 -8.09
CA ASP A 102 20.38 4.85 -8.96
C ASP A 102 21.72 5.24 -8.28
N LYS A 103 21.84 5.05 -6.95
CA LYS A 103 23.05 5.35 -6.17
C LYS A 103 23.88 4.10 -5.82
N ILE A 104 23.41 2.90 -6.14
CA ILE A 104 24.05 1.61 -5.84
C ILE A 104 24.58 1.01 -7.14
#